data_AF-A0A7I8KTZ7-F1
#
_entry.id   AF-A0A7I8KTZ7-F1
#
_cell.length_a   1.000
_cell.length_b   1.000
_cell.length_c   1.000
_cell.angle_alpha   90.00
_cell.angle_beta   90.00
_cell.angle_gamma   90.00
#
_symmetry.space_group_name_H-M   'P 1'
#
loop_
_entity.id
_entity.type
_entity.pdbx_description
1 polymer ?
#
loop_
_entity_poly.entity_id
_entity_poly.type
_entity_poly.pdbx_seq_one_letter_code
_entity_poly.pdbx_strand_id
1 'polypeptide(L)'
;MKIARSKLICGRYRGLVYPNEIEIDFQQGGNSRIPYVHVPAARMSVVVYIATAINSSLFPLTKHPLYLRFSGTGTEIGTFSTLFTLVTGGFGGRPMWGTFRVWDARLTSVLISFLIYLGEKEQDRVGERRSLLQYHIHLRMSCMG
;
A
#
# COMPACT_ATOMS: atom_id res chain seq x y z
N MET A 1 19.28 -26.52 -6.42
CA MET A 1 18.50 -25.33 -5.96
C MET A 1 18.10 -24.32 -7.04
N LYS A 2 18.88 -24.05 -8.10
CA LYS A 2 18.52 -23.04 -9.14
C LYS A 2 17.26 -23.42 -9.97
N ILE A 3 17.04 -24.71 -10.22
CA ILE A 3 15.92 -25.23 -11.04
C ILE A 3 14.55 -25.04 -10.35
N ALA A 4 14.49 -25.16 -9.02
CA ALA A 4 13.26 -24.97 -8.26
C ALA A 4 12.78 -23.50 -8.27
N ARG A 5 13.71 -22.54 -8.23
CA ARG A 5 13.38 -21.11 -8.34
C ARG A 5 12.86 -20.75 -9.74
N SER A 6 13.43 -21.35 -10.79
CA SER A 6 12.97 -21.15 -12.17
C SER A 6 11.55 -21.67 -12.40
N LYS A 7 11.20 -22.85 -11.89
CA LYS A 7 9.82 -23.38 -11.98
C LYS A 7 8.82 -22.54 -11.18
N LEU A 8 9.22 -21.99 -10.03
CA LEU A 8 8.38 -21.10 -9.23
C LEU A 8 8.09 -19.77 -9.93
N ILE A 9 9.09 -19.22 -10.62
CA ILE A 9 8.96 -18.00 -11.41
C ILE A 9 8.09 -18.26 -12.65
N CYS A 10 8.31 -19.37 -13.37
CA CYS A 10 7.51 -19.74 -14.55
C CYS A 10 6.03 -20.05 -14.20
N GLY A 11 5.77 -20.70 -13.06
CA GLY A 11 4.40 -20.92 -12.54
C GLY A 11 3.69 -19.60 -12.18
N ARG A 12 4.43 -18.62 -11.65
CA ARG A 12 3.92 -17.27 -11.35
C ARG A 12 3.50 -16.51 -12.63
N TYR A 13 4.27 -16.65 -13.72
CA TYR A 13 3.97 -16.02 -15.01
C TYR A 13 2.80 -16.71 -15.74
N ARG A 14 2.68 -18.05 -15.67
CA ARG A 14 1.56 -18.77 -16.29
C ARG A 14 0.19 -18.36 -15.71
N GLY A 15 0.09 -18.14 -14.40
CA GLY A 15 -1.13 -17.68 -13.75
C GLY A 15 -1.50 -16.21 -14.05
N LEU A 16 -0.60 -15.41 -14.63
CA LEU A 16 -0.87 -14.02 -15.03
C LEU A 16 -1.30 -13.89 -16.51
N VAL A 17 -0.85 -14.81 -17.37
CA VAL A 17 -1.07 -14.74 -18.82
C VAL A 17 -2.26 -15.58 -19.28
N TYR A 18 -2.60 -16.67 -18.59
CA TYR A 18 -3.71 -17.56 -18.95
C TYR A 18 -4.71 -17.71 -17.80
N PRO A 19 -5.63 -16.75 -17.61
CA PRO A 19 -6.68 -16.84 -16.59
C PRO A 19 -7.80 -17.83 -16.95
N ASN A 20 -7.78 -18.43 -18.14
CA ASN A 20 -8.79 -19.38 -18.62
C ASN A 20 -8.43 -20.85 -18.36
N GLU A 21 -7.17 -21.16 -18.02
CA GLU A 21 -6.73 -22.51 -17.65
C GLU A 21 -6.65 -22.74 -16.13
N ILE A 22 -7.07 -21.74 -15.36
CA ILE A 22 -7.25 -21.91 -13.92
C ILE A 22 -8.45 -22.85 -13.78
N GLU A 23 -8.17 -24.10 -13.43
CA GLU A 23 -9.16 -25.06 -12.99
C GLU A 23 -10.00 -24.35 -11.93
N ILE A 24 -11.23 -24.00 -12.30
CA ILE A 24 -12.13 -23.26 -11.44
C ILE A 24 -12.42 -24.25 -10.34
N ASP A 25 -11.84 -24.06 -9.15
CA ASP A 25 -12.22 -24.85 -7.99
C ASP A 25 -13.75 -24.78 -7.93
N PHE A 26 -14.43 -25.92 -8.20
CA PHE A 26 -15.90 -25.96 -8.25
C PHE A 26 -16.51 -25.47 -6.92
N GLN A 27 -15.73 -25.50 -5.84
CA GLN A 27 -16.06 -24.96 -4.52
C GLN A 27 -15.94 -23.42 -4.40
N GLN A 28 -15.19 -22.74 -5.26
CA GLN A 28 -15.00 -21.28 -5.25
C GLN A 28 -15.75 -20.56 -6.38
N GLY A 29 -16.17 -21.26 -7.44
CA GLY A 29 -17.02 -20.73 -8.51
C GLY A 29 -16.46 -19.44 -9.15
N GLY A 30 -17.32 -18.45 -9.43
CA GLY A 30 -16.90 -17.15 -9.98
C GLY A 30 -15.98 -16.32 -9.06
N ASN A 31 -15.81 -16.74 -7.81
CA ASN A 31 -15.03 -16.05 -6.80
C ASN A 31 -13.52 -16.31 -6.90
N SER A 32 -13.11 -17.32 -7.68
CA SER A 32 -11.71 -17.61 -7.98
C SER A 32 -11.00 -16.44 -8.68
N ARG A 33 -11.75 -15.47 -9.22
CA ARG A 33 -11.23 -14.25 -9.89
C ARG A 33 -10.78 -13.16 -8.91
N ILE A 34 -11.34 -13.10 -7.69
CA ILE A 34 -11.00 -12.08 -6.69
C ILE A 34 -9.51 -12.10 -6.28
N PRO A 35 -8.87 -13.25 -5.98
CA PRO A 35 -7.46 -13.27 -5.59
C PRO A 35 -6.51 -12.76 -6.69
N TYR A 36 -6.87 -12.87 -7.98
CA TYR A 36 -6.03 -12.36 -9.07
C TYR A 36 -5.92 -10.84 -9.06
N VAL A 37 -6.91 -10.12 -8.55
CA VAL A 37 -6.87 -8.66 -8.41
C VAL A 37 -6.41 -8.27 -7.01
N HIS A 38 -6.88 -8.99 -5.98
CA HIS A 38 -6.56 -8.72 -4.58
C HIS A 38 -5.06 -8.93 -4.27
N VAL A 39 -4.45 -9.99 -4.78
CA VAL A 39 -3.07 -10.35 -4.43
C VAL A 39 -2.03 -9.38 -5.01
N PRO A 40 -2.12 -8.94 -6.27
CA PRO A 40 -1.27 -7.86 -6.78
C PRO A 40 -1.49 -6.55 -6.02
N ALA A 41 -2.74 -6.18 -5.73
CA ALA A 41 -3.05 -4.98 -4.95
C ALA A 41 -2.43 -5.03 -3.54
N ALA A 42 -2.52 -6.17 -2.86
CA ALA A 42 -1.92 -6.38 -1.54
C ALA A 42 -0.38 -6.31 -1.56
N ARG A 43 0.27 -6.73 -2.66
CA ARG A 43 1.72 -6.57 -2.78
C ARG A 43 2.10 -5.12 -3.05
N MET A 44 1.35 -4.41 -3.88
CA MET A 44 1.60 -3.00 -4.15
C MET A 44 1.48 -2.17 -2.87
N SER A 45 0.48 -2.42 -2.02
CA SER A 45 0.34 -1.70 -0.74
C SER A 45 1.53 -1.91 0.21
N VAL A 46 2.14 -3.11 0.23
CA VAL A 46 3.32 -3.38 1.06
C VAL A 46 4.58 -2.75 0.49
N VAL A 47 4.75 -2.76 -0.84
CA VAL A 47 5.90 -2.12 -1.50
C VAL A 47 5.88 -0.61 -1.27
N VAL A 48 4.73 0.02 -1.44
CA VAL A 48 4.57 1.45 -1.19
C VAL A 48 4.83 1.78 0.29
N TYR A 49 4.42 0.91 1.21
CA TYR A 49 4.60 1.13 2.66
C TYR A 49 6.07 1.17 3.04
N ILE A 50 6.86 0.24 2.49
CA ILE A 50 8.30 0.21 2.74
C ILE A 50 8.96 1.44 2.10
N ALA A 51 8.53 1.86 0.91
CA ALA A 51 9.07 3.03 0.24
C ALA A 51 8.77 4.33 1.00
N THR A 52 7.54 4.55 1.49
CA THR A 52 7.19 5.73 2.28
C THR A 52 7.89 5.72 3.64
N ALA A 53 7.97 4.56 4.31
CA ALA A 53 8.69 4.43 5.58
C ALA A 53 10.19 4.78 5.46
N ILE A 54 10.85 4.37 4.36
CA ILE A 54 12.25 4.74 4.10
C ILE A 54 12.39 6.24 3.84
N ASN A 55 11.54 6.82 3.00
CA ASN A 55 11.57 8.26 2.71
C ASN A 55 11.32 9.11 3.97
N SER A 56 10.36 8.70 4.79
CA SER A 56 10.03 9.32 6.09
C SER A 56 11.19 9.23 7.08
N SER A 57 11.91 8.10 7.12
CA SER A 57 13.10 7.91 7.97
C SER A 57 14.33 8.69 7.49
N LEU A 58 14.45 8.91 6.17
CA LEU A 58 15.56 9.66 5.58
C LEU A 58 15.38 11.18 5.74
N PHE A 59 14.15 11.68 5.80
CA PHE A 59 13.88 13.13 5.90
C PHE A 59 14.57 13.82 7.11
N PRO A 60 14.56 13.27 8.34
CA PRO A 60 15.30 13.84 9.47
C PRO A 60 16.82 13.85 9.27
N LEU A 61 17.36 12.88 8.51
CA LEU A 61 18.80 12.72 8.30
C LEU A 61 19.33 13.69 7.24
N THR A 62 18.64 13.81 6.12
CA THR A 62 19.09 14.64 4.99
C THR A 62 18.51 16.05 5.00
N LYS A 63 17.42 16.29 5.75
CA LYS A 63 16.67 17.57 5.82
C LYS A 63 16.29 18.13 4.45
N HIS A 64 16.29 17.30 3.41
CA HIS A 64 16.04 17.74 2.04
C HIS A 64 14.53 17.73 1.76
N PRO A 65 13.94 18.83 1.25
CA PRO A 65 12.49 18.93 1.04
C PRO A 65 11.94 17.97 -0.03
N LEU A 66 12.82 17.37 -0.84
CA LEU A 66 12.44 16.39 -1.86
C LEU A 66 11.83 15.14 -1.23
N TYR A 67 12.39 14.65 -0.12
CA TYR A 67 11.90 13.45 0.56
C TYR A 67 10.46 13.63 1.07
N LEU A 68 10.11 14.84 1.50
CA LEU A 68 8.75 15.16 1.95
C LEU A 68 7.74 15.09 0.79
N ARG A 69 8.13 15.55 -0.40
CA ARG A 69 7.27 15.55 -1.60
C ARG A 69 7.11 14.15 -2.20
N PHE A 70 8.16 13.33 -2.15
CA PHE A 70 8.08 11.91 -2.54
C PHE A 70 7.25 11.08 -1.55
N SER A 71 7.40 11.34 -0.25
CA SER A 71 6.58 10.71 0.79
C SER A 71 5.10 11.01 0.57
N GLY A 72 4.72 12.29 0.40
CA GLY A 72 3.32 12.69 0.22
C GLY A 72 2.61 11.99 -0.94
N THR A 73 3.24 11.91 -2.12
CA THR A 73 2.65 11.24 -3.28
C THR A 73 2.58 9.72 -3.10
N GLY A 74 3.60 9.11 -2.48
CA GLY A 74 3.62 7.69 -2.14
C GLY A 74 2.51 7.32 -1.15
N THR A 75 2.33 8.11 -0.10
CA THR A 75 1.32 7.89 0.95
C THR A 75 -0.10 7.87 0.38
N GLU A 76 -0.40 8.73 -0.60
CA GLU A 76 -1.72 8.74 -1.27
C GLU A 76 -1.97 7.46 -2.07
N ILE A 77 -1.00 7.04 -2.88
CA ILE A 77 -1.08 5.81 -3.67
C ILE A 77 -1.22 4.59 -2.74
N GLY A 78 -0.47 4.56 -1.65
CA GLY A 78 -0.50 3.50 -0.65
C GLY A 78 -1.86 3.41 0.06
N THR A 79 -2.46 4.55 0.40
CA THR A 79 -3.80 4.62 1.02
C THR A 79 -4.87 4.02 0.12
N PHE A 80 -4.89 4.38 -1.17
CA PHE A 80 -5.86 3.83 -2.13
C PHE A 80 -5.69 2.32 -2.33
N SER A 81 -4.45 1.85 -2.49
CA SER A 81 -4.18 0.42 -2.65
C SER A 81 -4.61 -0.38 -1.43
N THR A 82 -4.35 0.13 -0.23
CA THR A 82 -4.68 -0.55 1.03
C THR A 82 -6.19 -0.58 1.28
N LEU A 83 -6.91 0.52 0.97
CA LEU A 83 -8.37 0.56 1.00
C LEU A 83 -8.98 -0.48 0.05
N PHE A 84 -8.45 -0.57 -1.18
CA PHE A 84 -8.91 -1.55 -2.17
C PHE A 84 -8.71 -2.99 -1.68
N THR A 85 -7.54 -3.29 -1.11
CA THR A 85 -7.23 -4.59 -0.50
C THR A 85 -8.15 -4.91 0.69
N LEU A 86 -8.49 -3.92 1.52
CA LEU A 86 -9.41 -4.10 2.65
C LEU A 86 -10.82 -4.45 2.18
N VAL A 87 -11.33 -3.73 1.18
CA VAL A 87 -12.65 -3.98 0.56
C VAL A 87 -12.69 -5.37 -0.08
N THR A 88 -11.75 -5.70 -0.98
CA THR A 88 -11.72 -7.04 -1.62
C THR A 88 -11.47 -8.17 -0.62
N GLY A 89 -10.66 -7.93 0.41
CA GLY A 89 -10.39 -8.90 1.47
C GLY A 89 -11.63 -9.23 2.32
N GLY A 90 -12.44 -8.22 2.62
CA GLY A 90 -13.70 -8.38 3.35
C GLY A 90 -14.77 -9.11 2.54
N PHE A 91 -14.88 -8.82 1.23
CA PHE A 91 -15.86 -9.45 0.35
C PHE A 91 -15.53 -10.90 -0.02
N GLY A 92 -14.25 -11.28 -0.06
CA GLY A 92 -13.81 -12.63 -0.45
C GLY A 92 -14.22 -13.76 0.52
N GLY A 93 -14.65 -13.46 1.74
CA GLY A 93 -15.04 -14.47 2.74
C GLY A 93 -16.44 -15.07 2.58
N ARG A 94 -17.40 -14.28 2.05
CA ARG A 94 -18.81 -14.66 1.95
C ARG A 94 -19.09 -15.97 1.19
N PRO A 95 -18.51 -16.22 0.01
CA PRO A 95 -18.91 -17.37 -0.80
C PRO A 95 -18.26 -18.69 -0.38
N MET A 96 -17.16 -18.66 0.37
CA MET A 96 -16.46 -19.87 0.81
C MET A 96 -16.81 -20.29 2.25
N TRP A 97 -17.16 -19.35 3.14
CA TRP A 97 -17.32 -19.61 4.58
C TRP A 97 -18.71 -19.19 5.11
N GLY A 98 -19.63 -18.74 4.24
CA GLY A 98 -20.99 -18.32 4.61
C GLY A 98 -21.07 -17.03 5.43
N THR A 99 -19.95 -16.52 5.92
CA THR A 99 -19.82 -15.29 6.70
C THR A 99 -18.85 -14.33 6.03
N PHE A 100 -19.07 -13.02 6.17
CA PHE A 100 -17.97 -12.08 5.95
C PHE A 100 -16.82 -12.49 6.85
N ARG A 101 -15.61 -12.51 6.31
CA ARG A 101 -14.41 -12.95 7.04
C ARG A 101 -14.31 -12.17 8.34
N VAL A 102 -14.64 -12.81 9.46
CA VAL A 102 -14.64 -12.21 10.80
C VAL A 102 -13.21 -11.82 11.12
N TRP A 103 -12.85 -10.52 10.95
CA TRP A 103 -11.61 -9.84 11.38
C TRP A 103 -10.37 -10.74 11.61
N ASP A 104 -10.12 -11.63 10.67
CA ASP A 104 -9.05 -12.62 10.73
C ASP A 104 -7.71 -11.87 10.70
N ALA A 105 -6.62 -12.46 11.22
CA ALA A 105 -5.34 -11.77 11.47
C ALA A 105 -4.73 -11.08 10.23
N ARG A 106 -5.17 -11.47 9.03
CA ARG A 106 -4.82 -10.83 7.75
C ARG A 106 -5.60 -9.55 7.45
N LEU A 107 -6.87 -9.45 7.82
CA LEU A 107 -7.65 -8.22 7.62
C LEU A 107 -7.22 -7.14 8.61
N THR A 108 -6.94 -7.53 9.85
CA THR A 108 -6.46 -6.62 10.89
C THR A 108 -5.07 -6.07 10.53
N SER A 109 -4.16 -6.87 9.96
CA SER A 109 -2.86 -6.35 9.52
C SER A 109 -2.99 -5.32 8.39
N VAL A 110 -3.90 -5.53 7.43
CA VAL A 110 -4.19 -4.56 6.37
C VAL A 110 -4.85 -3.29 6.94
N LEU A 111 -5.74 -3.43 7.92
CA LEU A 111 -6.31 -2.29 8.64
C LEU A 111 -5.23 -1.49 9.38
N ILE A 112 -4.31 -2.17 10.07
CA ILE A 112 -3.19 -1.52 10.75
C ILE A 112 -2.33 -0.77 9.74
N SER A 113 -1.99 -1.36 8.59
CA SER A 113 -1.29 -0.65 7.51
C SER A 113 -2.06 0.59 7.05
N PHE A 114 -3.39 0.51 6.91
CA PHE A 114 -4.22 1.65 6.54
C PHE A 114 -4.16 2.78 7.58
N LEU A 115 -4.20 2.44 8.87
CA LEU A 115 -4.07 3.42 9.95
C LEU A 115 -2.69 4.08 9.96
N ILE A 116 -1.62 3.34 9.66
CA ILE A 116 -0.27 3.91 9.57
C ILE A 116 -0.16 4.90 8.42
N TYR A 117 -0.73 4.59 7.24
CA TYR A 117 -0.77 5.55 6.12
C TYR A 117 -1.51 6.84 6.44
N LEU A 118 -2.60 6.78 7.20
CA LEU A 118 -3.28 7.99 7.68
C LEU A 118 -2.40 8.83 8.61
N GLY A 119 -1.63 8.16 9.48
CA GLY A 119 -0.63 8.82 10.32
C GLY A 119 0.47 9.51 9.51
N GLU A 120 1.01 8.82 8.49
CA GLU A 120 2.04 9.41 7.61
C GLU A 120 1.50 10.60 6.81
N LYS A 121 0.24 10.56 6.33
CA LYS A 121 -0.36 11.69 5.60
C LYS A 121 -0.43 12.95 6.48
N GLU A 122 -0.71 12.78 7.77
CA GLU A 122 -0.70 13.91 8.71
C GLU A 122 0.73 14.42 8.96
N GLN A 123 1.69 13.51 9.08
CA GLN A 123 3.10 13.87 9.22
C GLN A 123 3.58 14.70 8.01
N ASP A 124 3.20 14.32 6.79
CA ASP A 124 3.53 15.05 5.57
C ASP A 124 2.90 16.47 5.57
N ARG A 125 1.63 16.60 6.01
CA ARG A 125 0.97 17.91 6.17
C ARG A 125 1.68 18.81 7.19
N VAL A 126 2.14 18.23 8.30
CA VAL A 126 2.92 18.97 9.31
C VAL A 126 4.27 19.40 8.75
N GLY A 127 4.94 18.54 7.98
CA GLY A 127 6.20 18.88 7.31
C GLY A 127 6.07 20.05 6.34
N GLU A 128 5.00 20.07 5.54
CA GLU A 128 4.73 21.16 4.59
C GLU A 128 4.34 22.46 5.31
N ARG A 129 3.57 22.38 6.40
CA ARG A 129 3.26 23.56 7.22
C ARG A 129 4.53 24.16 7.85
N ARG A 130 5.47 23.33 8.31
CA ARG A 130 6.75 23.81 8.88
C ARG A 130 7.62 24.50 7.84
N SER A 131 7.70 23.97 6.62
CA SER A 131 8.49 24.61 5.56
C SER A 131 7.89 25.96 5.16
N LEU A 132 6.56 26.06 5.02
CA LEU A 132 5.88 27.33 4.74
C LEU A 132 6.06 28.36 5.86
N LEU A 133 5.99 27.95 7.13
CA LEU A 133 6.28 28.85 8.24
C LEU A 133 7.71 29.38 8.19
N GLN A 134 8.69 28.54 7.86
CA GLN A 134 10.09 28.96 7.74
C GLN A 134 10.26 30.05 6.67
N TYR A 135 9.60 29.91 5.52
CA TYR A 135 9.57 30.94 4.47
C TYR A 135 8.86 32.22 4.96
N HIS A 136 7.72 32.10 5.64
CA HIS A 136 6.97 33.24 6.14
C HIS A 136 7.75 34.04 7.20
N ILE A 137 8.47 33.36 8.09
CA ILE A 137 9.34 33.99 9.09
C ILE A 137 10.53 34.68 8.39
N HIS A 138 11.15 34.04 7.39
CA HIS A 138 12.21 34.65 6.60
C HIS A 138 11.75 35.93 5.87
N LEU A 139 10.56 35.91 5.24
CA LEU A 139 9.97 37.07 4.57
C LEU A 139 9.65 38.20 5.55
N ARG A 140 9.07 37.86 6.72
CA ARG A 140 8.82 38.83 7.80
C ARG A 140 10.10 39.52 8.26
N MET A 141 11.19 38.77 8.43
CA MET A 141 12.49 39.34 8.83
C MET A 141 13.09 40.25 7.75
N SER A 142 12.94 39.91 6.45
CA SER A 142 13.41 40.77 5.35
C SER A 142 12.61 42.07 5.18
N CYS A 143 11.31 42.11 5.52
CA CYS A 143 10.51 43.34 5.43
C CYS A 143 10.65 44.29 6.64
N MET A 144 11.28 43.84 7.74
CA MET A 144 11.50 44.65 8.95
C MET A 144 12.86 45.36 8.98
N GLY A 145 13.71 45.15 7.96
CA GLY A 145 15.03 45.76 7.80
C GLY A 145 15.05 46.88 6.77
#